data_AF-A0A1I6YU42-F1
#
_entry.id   AF-A0A1I6YU42-F1
#
_cell.length_a   1.000
_cell.length_b   1.000
_cell.length_c   1.000
_cell.angle_alpha   90.00
_cell.angle_beta   90.00
_cell.angle_gamma   90.00
#
_symmetry.space_group_name_H-M   'P 1'
#
loop_
_entity.id
_entity.type
_entity.pdbx_description
1 polymer ?
#
loop_
_entity_poly.entity_id
_entity_poly.type
_entity_poly.pdbx_seq_one_letter_code
_entity_poly.pdbx_strand_id
1 'polypeptide(L)'
;MIEELVPDELWKRIAPLLPPPRPRRYRHPGRRPIDDRAALAGIVFVLKTGITWNQLPTSLVGCSGVTCWRRLRDWTEAGVWPALHEQLLA
;
A
#
# COMPACT_ATOMS: atom_id res chain seq x y z
N MET A 1 3.37 -4.24 -14.12
CA MET A 1 4.06 -3.51 -13.03
C MET A 1 3.37 -3.68 -11.67
N ILE A 2 2.14 -3.18 -11.44
CA ILE A 2 1.45 -3.43 -10.14
C ILE A 2 1.26 -4.93 -9.88
N GLU A 3 0.77 -5.69 -10.86
CA GLU A 3 0.61 -7.15 -10.73
C GLU A 3 1.94 -7.90 -10.61
N GLU A 4 3.03 -7.33 -11.11
CA GLU A 4 4.37 -7.92 -11.03
C GLU A 4 4.99 -7.69 -9.64
N LEU A 5 4.79 -6.51 -9.07
CA LEU A 5 5.27 -6.14 -7.73
C LEU A 5 4.38 -6.71 -6.63
N VAL A 6 3.07 -6.78 -6.90
CA VAL A 6 2.04 -7.30 -6.00
C VAL A 6 1.16 -8.27 -6.79
N PRO A 7 1.58 -9.54 -6.91
CA PRO A 7 0.76 -10.59 -7.52
C PRO A 7 -0.57 -10.76 -6.78
N ASP A 8 -1.60 -11.26 -7.48
CA ASP A 8 -2.93 -11.44 -6.89
C ASP A 8 -2.91 -12.31 -5.63
N GLU A 9 -2.10 -13.36 -5.61
CA GLU A 9 -1.99 -14.24 -4.45
C GLU A 9 -1.40 -13.55 -3.21
N LEU A 10 -0.42 -12.66 -3.42
CA LEU A 10 0.09 -11.81 -2.33
C LEU A 10 -0.98 -10.82 -1.88
N TRP A 11 -1.68 -10.22 -2.84
CA TRP A 11 -2.74 -9.25 -2.55
C TRP A 11 -3.88 -9.87 -1.73
N LYS A 12 -4.32 -11.09 -2.08
CA LYS A 12 -5.37 -11.82 -1.36
C LYS A 12 -5.01 -12.09 0.11
N ARG A 13 -3.71 -12.29 0.42
CA ARG A 13 -3.24 -12.50 1.79
C ARG A 13 -3.15 -11.21 2.60
N ILE A 14 -2.67 -10.12 1.98
CA ILE A 14 -2.47 -8.86 2.69
C ILE A 14 -3.76 -8.03 2.83
N ALA A 15 -4.64 -8.03 1.83
CA ALA A 15 -5.82 -7.16 1.81
C ALA A 15 -6.73 -7.32 3.06
N PRO A 16 -6.98 -8.54 3.57
CA PRO A 16 -7.76 -8.73 4.80
C PRO A 16 -7.08 -8.21 6.08
N LEU A 17 -5.76 -8.05 6.07
CA LEU A 17 -4.98 -7.56 7.21
C LEU A 17 -4.96 -6.03 7.28
N LEU A 18 -5.34 -5.35 6.20
CA LEU A 18 -5.29 -3.89 6.14
C LEU A 18 -6.32 -3.27 7.09
N PRO A 19 -5.97 -2.16 7.76
CA PRO A 19 -6.93 -1.43 8.58
C PRO A 19 -8.10 -0.94 7.73
N PRO A 20 -9.33 -0.89 8.28
CA PRO A 20 -10.50 -0.48 7.53
C PRO A 20 -10.35 0.94 6.99
N PRO A 21 -10.88 1.23 5.79
CA PRO A 21 -10.78 2.56 5.21
C PRO A 21 -11.50 3.56 6.09
N ARG A 22 -10.89 4.74 6.26
CA ARG A 22 -11.51 5.83 7.04
C ARG A 22 -12.88 6.18 6.44
N PRO A 23 -13.92 6.38 7.28
CA PRO A 23 -15.25 6.71 6.79
C PRO A 23 -15.21 8.02 6.00
N ARG A 24 -15.87 8.02 4.84
CA ARG A 24 -15.97 9.21 3.98
C ARG A 24 -17.02 10.16 4.54
N ARG A 25 -16.72 11.46 4.48
CA ARG A 25 -17.71 12.50 4.77
C ARG A 25 -18.86 12.39 3.76
N TYR A 26 -20.11 12.48 4.24
CA TYR A 26 -21.29 12.43 3.39
C TYR A 26 -21.40 13.65 2.47
N ARG A 27 -21.19 14.86 3.01
CA ARG A 27 -21.15 16.11 2.24
C ARG A 27 -19.72 16.51 1.91
N HIS A 28 -19.51 16.98 0.67
CA HIS A 28 -18.21 17.41 0.14
C HIS A 28 -17.08 16.40 0.43
N PRO A 29 -17.19 15.16 -0.09
CA PRO A 29 -16.32 14.04 0.31
C PRO A 29 -14.85 14.19 -0.12
N GLY A 30 -14.50 15.23 -0.88
CA GLY A 30 -13.15 15.44 -1.40
C GLY A 30 -12.70 14.36 -2.40
N ARG A 31 -11.39 14.28 -2.61
CA ARG A 31 -10.77 13.31 -3.52
C ARG A 31 -10.97 11.88 -3.01
N ARG A 32 -11.22 10.94 -3.92
CA ARG A 32 -11.30 9.51 -3.56
C ARG A 32 -9.95 9.04 -2.97
N PRO A 33 -9.96 8.16 -1.95
CA PRO A 33 -8.75 7.51 -1.48
C PRO A 33 -8.02 6.80 -2.63
N ILE A 34 -6.70 6.77 -2.54
CA ILE A 34 -5.88 5.96 -3.45
C ILE A 34 -6.09 4.49 -3.12
N ASP A 35 -6.05 3.67 -4.16
CA ASP A 35 -6.13 2.21 -4.04
C ASP A 35 -4.97 1.66 -3.21
N ASP A 36 -5.28 0.77 -2.26
CA ASP A 36 -4.27 0.26 -1.34
C ASP A 36 -3.29 -0.71 -2.02
N ARG A 37 -3.70 -1.41 -3.09
CA ARG A 37 -2.80 -2.26 -3.88
C ARG A 37 -1.78 -1.42 -4.62
N ALA A 38 -2.20 -0.29 -5.18
CA ALA A 38 -1.31 0.70 -5.78
C ALA A 38 -0.30 1.27 -4.77
N ALA A 39 -0.73 1.54 -3.53
CA ALA A 39 0.18 1.98 -2.47
C ALA A 39 1.19 0.88 -2.08
N LEU A 40 0.76 -0.38 -1.95
CA LEU A 40 1.65 -1.51 -1.69
C LEU A 40 2.67 -1.70 -2.81
N ALA A 41 2.25 -1.61 -4.07
CA ALA A 41 3.15 -1.70 -5.21
C ALA A 41 4.20 -0.57 -5.19
N GLY A 42 3.80 0.66 -4.85
CA GLY A 42 4.72 1.77 -4.67
C GLY A 42 5.73 1.55 -3.53
N ILE A 43 5.29 0.99 -2.39
CA ILE A 43 6.17 0.61 -1.28
C ILE A 43 7.21 -0.42 -1.76
N VAL A 44 6.76 -1.53 -2.37
CA VAL A 44 7.65 -2.59 -2.87
C VAL A 44 8.63 -2.05 -3.91
N PHE A 45 8.19 -1.17 -4.81
CA PHE A 45 9.06 -0.55 -5.80
C PHE A 45 10.19 0.25 -5.17
N VAL A 46 9.86 1.11 -4.20
CA VAL A 46 10.85 1.92 -3.46
C VAL A 46 11.84 1.02 -2.73
N LEU A 47 11.35 -0.03 -2.04
CA LEU A 47 12.21 -0.97 -1.31
C LEU A 47 13.13 -1.78 -2.23
N LYS A 48 12.67 -2.15 -3.43
CA LYS A 48 13.48 -2.89 -4.41
C LYS A 48 14.53 -2.02 -5.11
N THR A 49 14.18 -0.77 -5.41
CA THR A 49 15.04 0.12 -6.21
C THR A 49 15.92 1.05 -5.38
N GLY A 50 15.60 1.24 -4.09
CA GLY A 50 16.34 2.11 -3.19
C GLY A 50 16.18 3.61 -3.47
N ILE A 51 15.29 4.00 -4.37
CA ILE A 51 15.01 5.42 -4.66
C ILE A 51 14.34 6.10 -3.47
N THR A 52 14.39 7.43 -3.44
CA THR A 52 13.63 8.18 -2.43
C THR A 52 12.13 8.18 -2.76
N TRP A 53 11.28 8.37 -1.74
CA TRP A 53 9.82 8.46 -1.93
C TRP A 53 9.41 9.53 -2.95
N ASN A 54 10.10 10.67 -3.01
CA ASN A 54 9.78 11.74 -3.97
C ASN A 54 10.15 11.39 -5.41
N GLN A 55 11.03 10.41 -5.62
CA GLN A 55 11.43 9.92 -6.94
C GLN A 55 10.51 8.82 -7.48
N LEU A 56 9.57 8.31 -6.69
CA LEU A 56 8.63 7.28 -7.14
C LEU A 56 7.80 7.77 -8.33
N PRO A 57 7.93 7.16 -9.53
CA PRO A 57 7.16 7.55 -10.70
C PRO A 57 5.67 7.23 -10.51
N THR A 58 4.89 8.25 -10.14
CA THR A 58 3.45 8.13 -9.86
C THR A 58 2.67 7.61 -11.07
N SER A 59 3.12 7.90 -12.29
CA SER A 59 2.52 7.36 -13.53
C SER A 59 2.62 5.84 -13.66
N LEU A 60 3.60 5.19 -13.01
CA LEU A 60 3.79 3.74 -13.08
C LEU A 60 2.96 2.97 -12.03
N VAL A 61 2.85 3.51 -10.82
CA VAL A 61 2.20 2.83 -9.68
C VAL A 61 0.84 3.43 -9.31
N GLY A 62 0.46 4.58 -9.87
CA GLY A 62 -0.81 5.25 -9.59
C GLY A 62 -0.90 5.89 -8.19
N CYS A 63 0.21 5.91 -7.44
CA CYS A 63 0.31 6.43 -6.08
C CYS A 63 1.54 7.31 -5.92
N SER A 64 1.40 8.41 -5.17
CA SER A 64 2.56 9.24 -4.83
C SER A 64 3.42 8.54 -3.77
N GLY A 65 4.74 8.74 -3.79
CA GLY A 65 5.61 8.11 -2.79
C GLY A 65 5.35 8.62 -1.37
N VAL A 66 4.90 9.87 -1.19
CA VAL A 66 4.47 10.38 0.12
C VAL A 66 3.25 9.61 0.64
N THR A 67 2.28 9.29 -0.24
CA THR A 67 1.14 8.44 0.13
C THR A 67 1.59 7.03 0.47
N CYS A 68 2.51 6.44 -0.31
CA CYS A 68 3.09 5.13 -0.03
C CYS A 68 3.77 5.09 1.34
N TRP A 69 4.59 6.09 1.66
CA TRP A 69 5.25 6.19 2.97
C TRP A 69 4.26 6.30 4.12
N ARG A 70 3.21 7.13 3.97
CA ARG A 70 2.14 7.21 4.99
C ARG A 70 1.44 5.87 5.19
N ARG A 71 1.17 5.14 4.10
CA ARG A 71 0.58 3.79 4.16
C ARG A 71 1.51 2.79 4.84
N LEU A 72 2.80 2.80 4.50
CA LEU A 72 3.80 1.97 5.15
C LEU A 72 3.80 2.21 6.67
N ARG A 73 3.84 3.47 7.10
CA ARG A 73 3.77 3.82 8.52
C ARG A 73 2.47 3.34 9.18
N ASP A 74 1.32 3.72 8.61
CA ASP A 74 0.01 3.39 9.19
C ASP A 74 -0.21 1.86 9.28
N TRP A 75 0.29 1.09 8.29
CA TRP A 75 0.21 -0.37 8.28
C TRP A 75 1.20 -1.03 9.25
N THR A 76 2.38 -0.43 9.44
CA THR A 76 3.33 -0.86 10.47
C THR A 76 2.72 -0.67 11.86
N GLU A 77 2.13 0.49 12.14
CA GLU A 77 1.46 0.78 13.42
C GLU A 77 0.26 -0.15 13.66
N ALA A 78 -0.44 -0.55 12.59
CA ALA A 78 -1.54 -1.50 12.66
C ALA A 78 -1.11 -2.98 12.76
N GLY A 79 0.19 -3.29 12.71
CA GLY A 79 0.69 -4.67 12.83
C GLY A 79 0.47 -5.53 11.59
N VAL A 80 0.30 -4.94 10.40
CA VAL A 80 0.05 -5.68 9.14
C VAL A 80 1.22 -6.62 8.80
N TRP A 81 2.46 -6.15 8.96
CA TRP A 81 3.65 -6.92 8.52
C TRP A 81 3.93 -8.16 9.37
N PRO A 82 3.88 -8.09 10.72
CA PRO A 82 3.98 -9.29 11.55
C PRO A 82 2.87 -10.31 11.24
N ALA A 83 1.62 -9.86 11.10
CA ALA A 83 0.50 -10.75 10.77
C ALA A 83 0.69 -11.43 9.40
N LEU A 84 1.17 -10.69 8.40
CA LEU A 84 1.49 -11.25 7.09
C LEU A 84 2.64 -12.26 7.17
N HIS A 85 3.68 -11.96 7.95
CA HIS A 85 4.83 -12.85 8.14
C HIS A 85 4.42 -14.17 8.78
N GLU A 86 3.56 -14.14 9.80
CA GLU A 86 2.98 -15.34 10.41
C GLU A 86 2.20 -16.20 9.40
N GLN A 87 1.39 -15.58 8.54
CA GLN A 87 0.66 -16.29 7.48
C GLN A 87 1.54 -16.91 6.39
N LEU A 88 2.78 -16.43 6.23
CA LEU A 88 3.72 -16.96 5.24
C LEU A 88 4.62 -18.07 5.79
N LEU A 89 4.77 -18.15 7.12
CA LEU A 89 5.56 -19.17 7.79
C LEU A 89 4.76 -20.40 8.25
N ALA A 90 3.44 -20.29 8.32
CA ALA A 90 2.51 -21.39 8.59
C ALA A 90 2.25 -22.25 7.34
#